data_AF-A0A3E0PHM2-F1
#
_entry.id   AF-A0A3E0PHM2-F1
#
_cell.length_a   1.000
_cell.length_b   1.000
_cell.length_c   1.000
_cell.angle_alpha   90.00
_cell.angle_beta   90.00
_cell.angle_gamma   90.00
#
_symmetry.space_group_name_H-M   'P 1'
#
loop_
_entity.id
_entity.type
_entity.pdbx_description
1 polymer ?
#
loop_
_entity_poly.entity_id
_entity_poly.type
_entity_poly.pdbx_seq_one_letter_code
_entity_poly.pdbx_strand_id
1 'polypeptide(L)'
;MRGKSLFLFVIFSTAFIGVLVWLDPGNAFAQRSLKRETVASVSEQRQQAVSDQIARLIQSSGLSVDRHVLLPERHETAKTLELRIGQETRNPIYYDQLEQAPEISVDFVSGDERSVRRQRSFELADHQLVIFLTDAENRVLWWDIVSDPRILRAESSNDTGELSGKTLYRTTGQVVIGVPAVDAVETLHVFKPVWDGQSFRLDPLGDVNVSK
;
A
#
# COMPACT_ATOMS: atom_id res chain seq x y z
N MET A 1 -10.56 -70.57 9.37
CA MET A 1 -11.67 -69.67 9.77
C MET A 1 -11.57 -68.39 8.94
N ARG A 2 -12.48 -68.20 7.97
CA ARG A 2 -12.50 -67.04 7.05
C ARG A 2 -13.74 -66.21 7.39
N GLY A 3 -13.56 -64.99 7.87
CA GLY A 3 -14.65 -64.03 8.08
C GLY A 3 -14.96 -63.31 6.77
N LYS A 4 -16.21 -63.40 6.31
CA LYS A 4 -16.74 -62.65 5.17
C LYS A 4 -17.42 -61.39 5.71
N SER A 5 -16.94 -60.21 5.33
CA SER A 5 -17.64 -58.95 5.56
C SER A 5 -18.60 -58.67 4.41
N LEU A 6 -19.87 -58.47 4.76
CA LEU A 6 -20.95 -58.06 3.87
C LEU A 6 -20.91 -56.53 3.70
N PHE A 7 -20.76 -56.03 2.47
CA PHE A 7 -20.95 -54.61 2.16
C PHE A 7 -22.38 -54.39 1.69
N LEU A 8 -23.11 -53.55 2.42
CA LEU A 8 -24.45 -53.07 2.07
C LEU A 8 -24.30 -51.79 1.23
N PHE A 9 -24.66 -51.85 -0.05
CA PHE A 9 -24.82 -50.66 -0.89
C PHE A 9 -26.22 -50.07 -0.66
N VAL A 10 -26.27 -48.88 -0.08
CA VAL A 10 -27.50 -48.07 -0.04
C VAL A 10 -27.46 -47.11 -1.23
N ILE A 11 -28.34 -47.32 -2.20
CA ILE A 11 -28.53 -46.43 -3.34
C ILE A 11 -29.56 -45.37 -2.93
N PHE A 12 -29.12 -44.13 -2.71
CA PHE A 12 -30.01 -42.97 -2.57
C PHE A 12 -30.33 -42.41 -3.97
N SER A 13 -31.52 -42.72 -4.47
CA SER A 13 -32.11 -42.07 -5.64
C SER A 13 -32.63 -40.69 -5.23
N THR A 14 -31.93 -39.62 -5.63
CA THR A 14 -32.38 -38.24 -5.46
C THR A 14 -33.13 -37.80 -6.71
N ALA A 15 -34.42 -37.55 -6.55
CA ALA A 15 -35.29 -37.01 -7.58
C ALA A 15 -34.79 -35.62 -8.03
N PHE A 16 -34.48 -35.51 -9.33
CA PHE A 16 -34.11 -34.26 -9.98
C PHE A 16 -35.39 -33.44 -10.23
N ILE A 17 -35.72 -32.52 -9.32
CA ILE A 17 -36.77 -31.52 -9.57
C ILE A 17 -36.15 -30.45 -10.49
N GLY A 18 -36.37 -30.61 -11.80
CA GLY A 18 -36.10 -29.57 -12.77
C GLY A 18 -37.08 -28.41 -12.58
N VAL A 19 -36.66 -27.37 -11.85
CA VAL A 19 -37.35 -26.08 -11.87
C VAL A 19 -36.99 -25.40 -13.19
N LEU A 20 -37.92 -25.44 -14.14
CA LEU A 20 -37.81 -24.67 -15.38
C LEU A 20 -38.09 -23.20 -15.05
N VAL A 21 -37.03 -22.43 -14.78
CA VAL A 21 -37.14 -20.97 -14.60
C VAL A 21 -37.38 -20.34 -15.96
N TRP A 22 -38.60 -19.87 -16.19
CA TRP A 22 -38.96 -19.06 -17.34
C TRP A 22 -38.35 -17.67 -17.13
N LEU A 23 -37.30 -17.34 -17.88
CA LEU A 23 -36.67 -16.02 -17.85
C LEU A 23 -37.58 -15.04 -18.61
N ASP A 24 -38.31 -14.21 -17.86
CA ASP A 24 -39.05 -13.08 -18.41
C ASP A 24 -38.07 -12.03 -18.98
N PRO A 25 -38.05 -11.79 -20.30
CA PRO A 25 -37.13 -10.82 -20.91
C PRO A 25 -37.45 -9.36 -20.50
N GLY A 26 -38.57 -9.09 -19.83
CA GLY A 26 -38.93 -7.77 -19.32
C GLY A 26 -38.15 -7.30 -18.07
N ASN A 27 -37.42 -8.19 -17.37
CA ASN A 27 -36.85 -7.89 -16.06
C ASN A 27 -35.32 -7.66 -16.03
N ALA A 28 -34.69 -7.56 -17.22
CA ALA A 28 -33.24 -7.36 -17.34
C ALA A 28 -32.76 -5.99 -16.80
N PHE A 29 -33.65 -4.98 -16.73
CA PHE A 29 -33.30 -3.65 -16.22
C PHE A 29 -33.25 -3.59 -14.68
N ALA A 30 -34.18 -4.24 -13.97
CA ALA A 30 -34.19 -4.23 -12.51
C ALA A 30 -32.98 -4.98 -11.91
N GLN A 31 -32.57 -6.09 -12.53
CA GLN A 31 -31.39 -6.83 -12.10
C GLN A 31 -30.08 -6.06 -12.30
N ARG A 32 -30.00 -5.16 -13.29
CA ARG A 32 -28.83 -4.29 -13.51
C ARG A 32 -28.73 -3.16 -12.49
N SER A 33 -29.86 -2.65 -11.99
CA SER A 33 -29.89 -1.60 -10.96
C SER A 33 -29.40 -2.15 -9.62
N LEU A 34 -29.96 -3.28 -9.18
CA LEU A 34 -29.58 -3.93 -7.92
C LEU A 34 -28.10 -4.35 -7.90
N LYS A 35 -27.57 -4.82 -9.04
CA LYS A 35 -26.15 -5.20 -9.13
C LYS A 35 -25.21 -3.99 -9.05
N ARG A 36 -25.63 -2.79 -9.46
CA ARG A 36 -24.80 -1.58 -9.38
C ARG A 36 -24.74 -1.01 -7.96
N GLU A 37 -25.86 -1.00 -7.23
CA GLU A 37 -25.91 -0.55 -5.84
C GLU A 37 -25.04 -1.42 -4.92
N THR A 38 -25.04 -2.74 -5.11
CA THR A 38 -24.21 -3.65 -4.30
C THR A 38 -22.71 -3.48 -4.56
N VAL A 39 -22.29 -3.14 -5.78
CA VAL A 39 -20.85 -2.95 -6.09
C VAL A 39 -20.33 -1.63 -5.52
N ALA A 40 -21.13 -0.57 -5.55
CA ALA A 40 -20.75 0.72 -4.97
C ALA A 40 -20.53 0.62 -3.46
N SER A 41 -21.48 0.01 -2.72
CA SER A 41 -21.38 -0.12 -1.26
C SER A 41 -20.20 -0.98 -0.78
N VAL A 42 -19.85 -2.05 -1.50
CA VAL A 42 -18.68 -2.88 -1.18
C VAL A 42 -17.37 -2.09 -1.39
N SER A 43 -17.31 -1.24 -2.41
CA SER A 43 -16.12 -0.42 -2.67
C SER A 43 -15.91 0.66 -1.59
N GLU A 44 -16.99 1.29 -1.14
CA GLU A 44 -16.96 2.28 -0.05
C GLU A 44 -16.55 1.64 1.29
N GLN A 45 -17.10 0.47 1.63
CA GLN A 45 -16.72 -0.25 2.84
C GLN A 45 -15.24 -0.63 2.86
N ARG A 46 -14.68 -1.06 1.72
CA ARG A 46 -13.25 -1.36 1.60
C ARG A 46 -12.40 -0.10 1.77
N GLN A 47 -12.80 1.00 1.14
CA GLN A 47 -12.12 2.29 1.29
C GLN A 47 -12.15 2.78 2.74
N GLN A 48 -13.29 2.65 3.42
CA GLN A 48 -13.40 3.01 4.83
C GLN A 48 -12.50 2.14 5.71
N ALA A 49 -12.50 0.82 5.51
CA ALA A 49 -11.67 -0.10 6.28
C ALA A 49 -10.17 0.20 6.12
N VAL A 50 -9.75 0.52 4.89
CA VAL A 50 -8.39 0.97 4.58
C VAL A 50 -8.08 2.30 5.27
N SER A 51 -8.97 3.28 5.15
CA SER A 51 -8.83 4.60 5.79
C SER A 51 -8.66 4.45 7.30
N ASP A 52 -9.49 3.62 7.95
CA ASP A 52 -9.40 3.32 9.38
C ASP A 52 -8.10 2.58 9.74
N GLN A 53 -7.55 1.76 8.84
CA GLN A 53 -6.25 1.13 9.03
C GLN A 53 -5.13 2.17 9.00
N ILE A 54 -5.12 3.07 8.01
CA ILE A 54 -4.11 4.12 7.87
C ILE A 54 -4.19 5.11 9.03
N ALA A 55 -5.39 5.49 9.46
CA ALA A 55 -5.61 6.33 10.64
C ALA A 55 -4.92 5.75 11.88
N ARG A 56 -5.09 4.44 12.11
CA ARG A 56 -4.46 3.75 13.23
C ARG A 56 -2.95 3.74 13.16
N LEU A 57 -2.39 3.59 11.95
CA LEU A 57 -0.93 3.63 11.74
C LEU A 57 -0.35 5.03 11.97
N ILE A 58 -1.05 6.07 11.52
CA ILE A 58 -0.66 7.46 11.76
C ILE A 58 -0.68 7.76 13.26
N GLN A 59 -1.77 7.40 13.94
CA GLN A 59 -1.93 7.62 15.38
C GLN A 59 -0.90 6.85 16.21
N SER A 60 -0.57 5.61 15.83
CA SER A 60 0.46 4.82 16.52
C SER A 60 1.86 5.38 16.33
N SER A 61 2.07 6.20 15.29
CA SER A 61 3.32 6.92 15.03
C SER A 61 3.41 8.26 15.78
N GLY A 62 2.40 8.60 16.60
CA GLY A 62 2.34 9.84 17.37
C GLY A 62 1.83 11.06 16.59
N LEU A 63 1.37 10.87 15.35
CA LEU A 63 0.82 11.92 14.51
C LEU A 63 -0.70 12.04 14.67
N SER A 64 -1.22 13.24 14.54
CA SER A 64 -2.67 13.50 14.58
C SER A 64 -3.24 13.46 13.16
N VAL A 65 -4.45 12.93 12.99
CA VAL A 65 -5.11 12.87 11.68
C VAL A 65 -6.57 13.25 11.76
N ASP A 66 -6.99 14.17 10.89
CA ASP A 66 -8.41 14.41 10.62
C ASP A 66 -8.89 13.34 9.63
N ARG A 67 -10.05 12.74 9.89
CA ARG A 67 -10.63 11.71 9.02
C ARG A 67 -10.82 12.19 7.58
N HIS A 68 -11.02 13.49 7.38
CA HIS A 68 -11.19 14.07 6.04
C HIS A 68 -9.92 13.99 5.19
N VAL A 69 -8.73 13.93 5.81
CA VAL A 69 -7.43 13.86 5.13
C VAL A 69 -7.11 12.45 4.62
N LEU A 70 -7.79 11.43 5.13
CA LEU A 70 -7.50 10.02 4.82
C LEU A 70 -8.05 9.57 3.46
N LEU A 71 -9.00 10.32 2.91
CA LEU A 71 -9.47 10.08 1.56
C LEU A 71 -8.61 10.92 0.62
N PRO A 72 -7.92 10.31 -0.36
CA PRO A 72 -7.23 11.08 -1.38
C PRO A 72 -8.29 11.74 -2.25
N GLU A 73 -8.76 12.91 -1.82
CA GLU A 73 -9.40 13.84 -2.72
C GLU A 73 -8.41 14.20 -3.82
N ARG A 74 -8.92 14.52 -5.00
CA ARG A 74 -8.10 14.97 -6.12
C ARG A 74 -7.55 16.34 -5.79
N HIS A 75 -6.52 16.40 -4.97
CA HIS A 75 -5.71 17.60 -4.89
C HIS A 75 -5.00 17.75 -6.23
N GLU A 76 -5.24 18.87 -6.91
CA GLU A 76 -4.41 19.26 -8.04
C GLU A 76 -2.98 19.43 -7.51
N THR A 77 -2.03 18.71 -8.10
CA THR A 77 -0.62 18.78 -7.70
C THR A 77 -0.14 20.20 -7.90
N ALA A 78 0.51 20.78 -6.90
CA ALA A 78 1.06 22.12 -7.04
C ALA A 78 2.57 22.17 -6.85
N LYS A 79 3.18 21.17 -6.21
CA LYS A 79 4.63 21.13 -5.97
C LYS A 79 5.16 19.71 -6.16
N THR A 80 6.43 19.61 -6.55
CA THR A 80 7.16 18.35 -6.66
C THR A 80 8.32 18.36 -5.65
N LEU A 81 8.50 17.28 -4.91
CA LEU A 81 9.64 17.10 -3.99
C LEU A 81 10.53 15.96 -4.49
N GLU A 82 11.83 16.16 -4.50
CA GLU A 82 12.81 15.09 -4.70
C GLU A 82 13.33 14.64 -3.34
N LEU A 83 13.01 13.41 -2.98
CA LEU A 83 13.50 12.77 -1.76
C LEU A 83 14.72 11.95 -2.13
N ARG A 84 15.83 12.19 -1.40
CA ARG A 84 17.03 11.38 -1.45
C ARG A 84 17.17 10.61 -0.15
N ILE A 85 17.19 9.30 -0.26
CA ILE A 85 17.24 8.37 0.88
C ILE A 85 18.55 7.62 0.77
N GLY A 86 19.42 7.73 1.76
CA GLY A 86 20.74 7.13 1.69
C GLY A 86 21.34 6.77 3.04
N GLN A 87 22.53 6.20 3.04
CA GLN A 87 23.40 6.13 4.22
C GLN A 87 24.66 6.92 3.91
N GLU A 88 25.02 7.90 4.75
CA GLU A 88 26.35 8.54 4.69
C GLU A 88 27.41 7.51 5.11
N THR A 89 27.83 6.67 4.18
CA THR A 89 28.94 5.75 4.40
C THR A 89 30.09 6.20 3.53
N ARG A 90 31.07 6.89 4.15
CA ARG A 90 32.36 7.23 3.51
C ARG A 90 33.22 5.99 3.22
N ASN A 91 32.79 4.80 3.64
CA ASN A 91 33.50 3.55 3.44
C ASN A 91 32.77 2.64 2.44
N PRO A 92 33.52 1.83 1.66
CA PRO A 92 32.94 0.81 0.81
C PRO A 92 32.12 -0.17 1.65
N ILE A 93 30.89 -0.41 1.22
CA ILE A 93 29.86 -1.08 2.02
C ILE A 93 30.03 -2.59 1.89
N TYR A 94 30.27 -3.24 3.02
CA TYR A 94 30.11 -4.68 3.17
C TYR A 94 28.61 -4.98 3.39
N TYR A 95 28.10 -6.04 2.77
CA TYR A 95 26.68 -6.45 2.81
C TYR A 95 26.13 -6.63 4.24
N ASP A 96 27.05 -6.81 5.18
CA ASP A 96 26.90 -7.09 6.60
C ASP A 96 26.53 -5.83 7.42
N GLN A 97 26.71 -4.62 6.86
CA GLN A 97 26.60 -3.34 7.60
C GLN A 97 25.30 -2.56 7.35
N LEU A 98 24.28 -3.17 6.73
CA LEU A 98 23.02 -2.52 6.38
C LEU A 98 22.05 -2.29 7.56
N GLU A 99 22.48 -2.47 8.81
CA GLU A 99 21.61 -2.34 10.00
C GLU A 99 21.38 -0.90 10.49
N GLN A 100 22.09 0.09 9.96
CA GLN A 100 21.92 1.49 10.38
C GLN A 100 20.70 2.16 9.73
N ALA A 101 20.00 3.01 10.48
CA ALA A 101 18.90 3.81 9.94
C ALA A 101 19.44 4.74 8.82
N PRO A 102 18.74 4.82 7.66
CA PRO A 102 19.17 5.69 6.58
C PRO A 102 19.06 7.16 6.95
N GLU A 103 19.98 7.97 6.46
CA GLU A 103 19.83 9.41 6.38
C GLU A 103 18.86 9.78 5.25
N ILE A 104 17.99 10.75 5.51
CA ILE A 104 17.05 11.28 4.52
C ILE A 104 17.35 12.75 4.31
N SER A 105 17.50 13.13 3.05
CA SER A 105 17.54 14.52 2.62
C SER A 105 16.42 14.78 1.62
N VAL A 106 15.89 16.00 1.66
CA VAL A 106 14.87 16.44 0.70
C VAL A 106 15.38 17.67 -0.01
N ASP A 107 15.41 17.59 -1.33
CA ASP A 107 15.66 18.70 -2.21
C ASP A 107 14.34 19.11 -2.89
N PHE A 108 14.03 20.39 -2.84
CA PHE A 108 12.94 20.94 -3.63
C PHE A 108 13.39 20.99 -5.09
N VAL A 109 12.71 20.23 -5.93
CA VAL A 109 12.90 20.32 -7.37
C VAL A 109 11.73 21.09 -7.92
N SER A 110 12.00 22.26 -8.49
CA SER A 110 11.02 22.98 -9.30
C SER A 110 10.56 22.03 -10.41
N GLY A 111 9.37 21.47 -10.26
CA GLY A 111 8.80 20.53 -11.20
C GLY A 111 7.59 21.17 -11.86
N ASP A 112 7.53 21.07 -13.19
CA ASP A 112 6.29 21.30 -13.95
C ASP A 112 5.14 20.55 -13.28
N GLU A 113 3.95 21.15 -13.25
CA GLU A 113 2.71 20.52 -12.78
C GLU A 113 2.49 19.17 -13.50
N ARG A 114 2.90 18.08 -12.86
CA ARG A 114 2.63 16.72 -13.33
C ARG A 114 1.46 16.16 -12.54
N SER A 115 0.55 15.50 -13.25
CA SER A 115 -0.59 14.84 -12.63
C SER A 115 -0.11 13.77 -11.64
N VAL A 116 -0.54 13.89 -10.37
CA VAL A 116 -0.31 12.87 -9.35
C VAL A 116 -0.87 11.55 -9.87
N ARG A 117 -0.04 10.50 -9.85
CA ARG A 117 -0.50 9.16 -10.19
C ARG A 117 -1.55 8.78 -9.17
N ARG A 118 -2.77 8.49 -9.63
CA ARG A 118 -3.82 7.99 -8.75
C ARG A 118 -3.34 6.70 -8.08
N GLN A 119 -3.19 6.72 -6.76
CA GLN A 119 -2.91 5.53 -5.98
C GLN A 119 -4.05 4.53 -6.18
N ARG A 120 -3.72 3.34 -6.73
CA ARG A 120 -4.71 2.31 -7.10
C ARG A 120 -4.96 1.30 -5.99
N SER A 121 -3.99 1.13 -5.09
CA SER A 121 -4.02 0.18 -4.00
C SER A 121 -3.47 0.84 -2.74
N PHE A 122 -4.17 0.65 -1.64
CA PHE A 122 -3.74 1.10 -0.32
C PHE A 122 -3.20 -0.05 0.53
N GLU A 123 -2.87 -1.16 -0.13
CA GLU A 123 -2.21 -2.30 0.48
C GLU A 123 -0.76 -1.89 0.77
N LEU A 124 -0.41 -1.91 2.06
CA LEU A 124 0.94 -1.69 2.52
C LEU A 124 1.78 -2.94 2.26
N ALA A 125 3.06 -2.73 1.97
CA ALA A 125 4.04 -3.78 1.82
C ALA A 125 5.41 -3.31 2.29
N ASP A 126 6.23 -4.23 2.81
CA ASP A 126 7.55 -3.94 3.40
C ASP A 126 8.57 -3.28 2.44
N HIS A 127 8.27 -3.28 1.14
CA HIS A 127 9.10 -2.70 0.08
C HIS A 127 8.64 -1.29 -0.36
N GLN A 128 7.72 -0.71 0.39
CA GLN A 128 7.20 0.64 0.19
C GLN A 128 7.74 1.58 1.26
N LEU A 129 7.50 2.87 1.05
CA LEU A 129 7.69 3.95 1.99
C LEU A 129 6.34 4.63 2.16
N VAL A 130 6.04 5.03 3.40
CA VAL A 130 4.87 5.84 3.72
C VAL A 130 5.36 7.24 4.06
N ILE A 131 4.78 8.24 3.40
CA ILE A 131 5.19 9.63 3.53
C ILE A 131 4.02 10.40 4.10
N PHE A 132 4.27 11.21 5.14
CA PHE A 132 3.30 12.14 5.70
C PHE A 132 3.83 13.56 5.59
N LEU A 133 2.94 14.47 5.23
CA LEU A 133 3.15 15.91 5.36
C LEU A 133 2.32 16.41 6.54
N THR A 134 2.94 17.15 7.43
CA THR A 134 2.33 17.66 8.66
C THR A 134 2.50 19.16 8.81
N ASP A 135 1.61 19.77 9.59
CA ASP A 135 1.74 21.14 10.08
C ASP A 135 2.57 21.23 11.38
N ALA A 136 2.71 22.46 11.90
CA ALA A 136 3.39 22.77 13.16
C ALA A 136 2.85 22.01 14.38
N GLU A 137 1.60 21.58 14.32
CA GLU A 137 0.94 20.83 15.39
C GLU A 137 1.01 19.30 15.17
N ASN A 138 1.85 18.82 14.24
CA ASN A 138 1.95 17.42 13.85
C ASN A 138 0.62 16.81 13.37
N ARG A 139 -0.27 17.63 12.80
CA ARG A 139 -1.47 17.13 12.13
C ARG A 139 -1.12 16.79 10.69
N VAL A 140 -1.47 15.58 10.28
CA VAL A 140 -1.30 15.12 8.90
C VAL A 140 -2.23 15.91 8.00
N LEU A 141 -1.63 16.58 7.01
CA LEU A 141 -2.31 17.34 5.95
C LEU A 141 -2.41 16.54 4.66
N TRP A 142 -1.45 15.65 4.42
CA TRP A 142 -1.39 14.82 3.22
C TRP A 142 -0.50 13.59 3.46
N TRP A 143 -0.71 12.55 2.67
CA TRP A 143 0.10 11.34 2.72
C TRP A 143 0.16 10.63 1.37
N ASP A 144 1.19 9.80 1.19
CA ASP A 144 1.35 8.94 0.01
C ASP A 144 2.17 7.68 0.33
N ILE A 145 2.04 6.69 -0.55
CA ILE A 145 2.79 5.43 -0.50
C ILE A 145 3.58 5.29 -1.80
N VAL A 146 4.90 5.23 -1.68
CA VAL A 146 5.80 5.06 -2.82
C VAL A 146 6.65 3.81 -2.67
N SER A 147 7.12 3.23 -3.77
CA SER A 147 8.12 2.15 -3.69
C SER A 147 9.43 2.67 -3.09
N ASP A 148 10.10 1.88 -2.24
CA ASP A 148 11.44 2.25 -1.76
C ASP A 148 12.44 2.23 -2.93
N PRO A 149 13.00 3.38 -3.34
CA PRO A 149 13.87 3.46 -4.51
C PRO A 149 15.21 2.75 -4.31
N ARG A 150 15.52 2.32 -3.08
CA ARG A 150 16.73 1.55 -2.78
C ARG A 150 16.56 0.08 -3.11
N ILE A 151 15.34 -0.42 -3.22
CA ILE A 151 15.11 -1.84 -3.43
C ILE A 151 15.44 -2.24 -4.86
N LEU A 152 16.28 -3.26 -5.00
CA LEU A 152 16.60 -3.94 -6.24
C LEU A 152 16.18 -5.39 -6.17
N ARG A 153 15.57 -5.88 -7.23
CA ARG A 153 15.32 -7.31 -7.42
C ARG A 153 16.41 -7.87 -8.31
N ALA A 154 17.21 -8.78 -7.77
CA ALA A 154 18.17 -9.56 -8.54
C ALA A 154 17.58 -10.94 -8.80
N GLU A 155 17.64 -11.38 -10.05
CA GLU A 155 17.23 -12.73 -10.46
C GLU A 155 18.44 -13.43 -11.07
N SER A 156 18.63 -14.70 -10.73
CA SER A 156 19.71 -15.53 -11.25
C SER A 156 19.21 -16.94 -11.50
N SER A 157 19.63 -17.54 -12.62
CA SER A 157 19.42 -18.97 -12.88
C SER A 157 20.39 -19.80 -12.04
N ASN A 158 19.91 -20.87 -11.42
CA ASN A 158 20.77 -21.89 -10.82
C ASN A 158 21.27 -22.89 -11.89
N ASP A 159 22.06 -23.88 -11.45
CA ASP A 159 22.63 -24.92 -12.33
C ASP A 159 21.56 -25.82 -12.99
N THR A 160 20.33 -25.84 -12.47
CA THR A 160 19.18 -26.55 -13.06
C THR A 160 18.37 -25.70 -14.04
N GLY A 161 18.72 -24.42 -14.21
CA GLY A 161 18.00 -23.46 -15.05
C GLY A 161 16.76 -22.84 -14.38
N GLU A 162 16.51 -23.11 -13.10
CA GLU A 162 15.45 -22.45 -12.34
C GLU A 162 15.86 -21.03 -11.94
N LEU A 163 14.91 -20.10 -12.02
CA LEU A 163 15.11 -18.72 -11.59
C LEU A 163 14.95 -18.61 -10.07
N SER A 164 15.98 -18.07 -9.43
CA SER A 164 15.96 -17.66 -8.03
C SER A 164 15.99 -16.14 -7.95
N GLY A 165 15.22 -15.56 -7.03
CA GLY A 165 15.16 -14.11 -6.81
C GLY A 165 15.68 -13.75 -5.42
N LYS A 166 16.43 -12.66 -5.32
CA LYS A 166 16.79 -12.04 -4.04
C LYS A 166 16.54 -10.53 -4.08
N THR A 167 16.11 -9.99 -2.95
CA THR A 167 16.00 -8.55 -2.75
C THR A 167 17.33 -8.01 -2.26
N LEU A 168 17.83 -6.97 -2.93
CA LEU A 168 19.04 -6.22 -2.56
C LEU A 168 18.64 -4.78 -2.26
N TYR A 169 19.44 -4.09 -1.45
CA TYR A 169 19.24 -2.68 -1.15
C TYR A 169 20.44 -1.87 -1.64
N ARG A 170 20.16 -0.80 -2.40
CA ARG A 170 21.11 0.26 -2.67
C ARG A 170 21.30 1.10 -1.42
N THR A 171 22.47 1.69 -1.35
CA THR A 171 22.88 2.50 -0.22
C THR A 171 22.36 3.93 -0.35
N THR A 172 22.00 4.33 -1.57
CA THR A 172 21.26 5.55 -1.88
C THR A 172 20.16 5.26 -2.91
N GLY A 173 19.07 6.02 -2.83
CA GLY A 173 17.94 5.97 -3.74
C GLY A 173 17.27 7.34 -3.81
N GLN A 174 16.65 7.61 -4.95
CA GLN A 174 15.95 8.87 -5.20
C GLN A 174 14.53 8.57 -5.63
N VAL A 175 13.56 9.28 -5.05
CA VAL A 175 12.15 9.21 -5.42
C VAL A 175 11.61 10.63 -5.55
N VAL A 176 10.78 10.84 -6.57
CA VAL A 176 10.11 12.11 -6.82
C VAL A 176 8.64 11.95 -6.46
N ILE A 177 8.14 12.80 -5.57
CA ILE A 177 6.75 12.78 -5.11
C ILE A 177 6.05 14.09 -5.50
N GLY A 178 4.77 13.98 -5.88
CA GLY A 178 3.91 15.13 -6.11
C GLY A 178 3.15 15.44 -4.83
N VAL A 179 3.22 16.69 -4.37
CA VAL A 179 2.56 17.14 -3.15
C VAL A 179 1.57 18.27 -3.45
N PRO A 180 0.46 18.36 -2.70
CA PRO A 180 -0.48 19.47 -2.84
C PRO A 180 0.16 20.79 -2.39
N ALA A 181 -0.27 21.92 -2.97
CA ALA A 181 0.05 23.24 -2.39
C ALA A 181 -0.84 23.42 -1.17
N VAL A 182 -0.27 23.11 -0.02
CA VAL A 182 -0.91 23.42 1.26
C VAL A 182 0.02 24.42 1.96
N ASP A 183 -0.51 25.59 2.29
CA ASP A 183 0.28 26.71 2.82
C ASP A 183 0.78 26.47 4.26
N ALA A 184 0.34 25.38 4.89
CA ALA A 184 0.63 25.03 6.28
C ALA A 184 1.58 23.83 6.46
N VAL A 185 2.20 23.32 5.39
CA VAL A 185 3.12 22.18 5.51
C VAL A 185 4.45 22.64 6.12
N GLU A 186 4.84 22.01 7.22
CA GLU A 186 6.10 22.27 7.92
C GLU A 186 7.07 21.10 7.87
N THR A 187 6.57 19.88 8.09
CA THR A 187 7.43 18.69 8.19
C THR A 187 6.98 17.59 7.23
N LEU A 188 7.96 16.96 6.60
CA LEU A 188 7.81 15.71 5.86
C LEU A 188 8.39 14.58 6.69
N HIS A 189 7.56 13.60 7.00
CA HIS A 189 7.97 12.39 7.71
C HIS A 189 8.02 11.21 6.74
N VAL A 190 9.08 10.41 6.83
CA VAL A 190 9.22 9.18 6.03
C VAL A 190 9.26 7.97 6.97
N PHE A 191 8.39 7.00 6.69
CA PHE A 191 8.28 5.77 7.44
C PHE A 191 8.49 4.56 6.55
N LYS A 192 9.05 3.50 7.13
CA LYS A 192 9.08 2.16 6.56
C LYS A 192 7.96 1.32 7.19
N PRO A 193 7.02 0.79 6.41
CA PRO A 193 6.11 -0.22 6.91
C PRO A 193 6.89 -1.52 7.20
N VAL A 194 6.64 -2.10 8.37
CA VAL A 194 7.22 -3.37 8.81
C VAL A 194 6.10 -4.28 9.29
N TRP A 195 5.95 -5.43 8.63
CA TRP A 195 5.03 -6.48 9.05
C TRP A 195 5.55 -7.22 10.29
N ASP A 196 4.76 -7.23 11.37
CA ASP A 196 5.11 -7.92 12.62
C ASP A 196 4.57 -9.35 12.73
N GLY A 197 3.91 -9.85 11.68
CA GLY A 197 3.21 -11.14 11.68
C GLY A 197 1.69 -11.01 11.77
N GLN A 198 1.17 -9.88 12.24
CA GLN A 198 -0.26 -9.63 12.44
C GLN A 198 -0.73 -8.31 11.81
N SER A 199 0.10 -7.28 11.87
CA SER A 199 -0.20 -5.94 11.39
C SER A 199 1.06 -5.25 10.86
N PHE A 200 0.85 -4.18 10.09
CA PHE A 200 1.95 -3.28 9.78
C PHE A 200 2.18 -2.33 10.96
N ARG A 201 3.44 -2.06 11.25
CA ARG A 201 3.90 -0.95 12.07
C ARG A 201 4.71 -0.01 11.19
N LEU A 202 4.70 1.28 11.51
CA LEU A 202 5.53 2.26 10.80
C LEU A 202 6.79 2.52 11.61
N ASP A 203 7.95 2.15 11.05
CA ASP A 203 9.26 2.49 11.60
C ASP A 203 9.73 3.83 11.03
N PRO A 204 10.02 4.85 11.87
CA PRO A 204 10.47 6.14 11.38
C PRO A 204 11.85 5.98 10.73
N LEU A 205 11.97 6.48 9.50
CA LEU A 205 13.27 6.59 8.83
C LEU A 205 13.89 7.96 9.05
N GLY A 206 13.06 9.01 9.11
CA GLY A 206 13.53 10.38 9.34
C GLY A 206 12.51 11.43 8.95
N ASP A 207 12.78 12.65 9.41
CA ASP A 207 11.94 13.82 9.23
C ASP A 207 12.74 14.92 8.53
N VAL A 208 12.08 15.68 7.66
CA VAL A 208 12.70 16.80 6.96
C VAL A 208 11.79 18.01 7.02
N ASN A 209 12.35 19.13 7.47
CA ASN A 209 11.66 20.40 7.48
C ASN A 209 11.52 20.91 6.03
N VAL A 210 10.28 21.13 5.61
CA VAL A 210 9.90 21.59 4.28
C VAL A 210 9.48 23.07 4.26
N SER A 211 9.46 23.74 5.41
CA SER A 211 9.33 25.20 5.46
C SER A 211 10.63 25.85 4.94
N LYS A 212 10.58 26.41 3.74
CA LYS A 212 11.61 27.29 3.17
C LYS A 212 10.96 28.54 2.60
#